data_AF-A0A0U1DHJ5-F1
#
_entry.id   AF-A0A0U1DHJ5-F1
#
_cell.length_a   1.000
_cell.length_b   1.000
_cell.length_c   1.000
_cell.angle_alpha   90.00
_cell.angle_beta   90.00
_cell.angle_gamma   90.00
#
_symmetry.space_group_name_H-M   'P 1'
#
loop_
_entity.id
_entity.type
_entity.pdbx_description
1 polymer ?
#
loop_
_entity_poly.entity_id
_entity_poly.type
_entity_poly.pdbx_seq_one_letter_code
_entity_poly.pdbx_strand_id
1 'polypeptide(L)'
;MYAIRHAIVSKIVTVYAHSFWEANGQNGSSYNETAHFGGTWSQRNGILSALVPPERHTPFLATPAHLNFNRNYWPAWSRPSARKLYSHKRCSSKNGVWTPGPRVTSPPGDLVNVMRVGPLHSTHESPFYVCGSDQWVCGYMVGAIRSGL
;
A
#
# COMPACT_ATOMS: atom_id res chain seq x y z
N MET A 1 14.64 9.98 -20.81
CA MET A 1 13.28 9.50 -21.16
C MET A 1 12.62 9.11 -19.85
N TYR A 2 11.68 9.91 -19.38
CA TYR A 2 11.07 9.79 -18.06
C TYR A 2 9.86 8.85 -18.14
N ALA A 3 9.71 7.96 -17.17
CA ALA A 3 8.67 6.93 -17.18
C ALA A 3 8.13 6.73 -15.76
N ILE A 4 6.82 6.62 -15.71
CA ILE A 4 6.04 6.28 -14.53
C ILE A 4 6.63 5.04 -13.83
N ARG A 5 6.77 5.09 -12.48
CA ARG A 5 7.37 4.02 -11.66
C ARG A 5 6.39 3.39 -10.69
N HIS A 6 6.69 2.18 -10.22
CA HIS A 6 5.88 1.51 -9.21
C HIS A 6 6.46 1.75 -7.81
N ALA A 7 5.59 2.16 -6.89
CA ALA A 7 5.87 2.30 -5.47
C ALA A 7 5.34 1.08 -4.72
N ILE A 8 6.14 0.60 -3.77
CA ILE A 8 5.79 -0.53 -2.92
C ILE A 8 5.06 0.00 -1.68
N VAL A 9 3.95 -0.62 -1.33
CA VAL A 9 3.19 -0.30 -0.12
C VAL A 9 2.84 -1.60 0.60
N SER A 10 2.70 -1.54 1.92
CA SER A 10 2.12 -2.64 2.69
C SER A 10 1.06 -2.16 3.65
N LYS A 11 0.05 -3.00 3.80
CA LYS A 11 -1.00 -2.83 4.80
C LYS A 11 -0.85 -3.93 5.83
N ILE A 12 -0.90 -3.55 7.10
CA ILE A 12 -1.00 -4.48 8.21
C ILE A 12 -2.40 -4.35 8.79
N VAL A 13 -3.03 -5.49 9.02
CA VAL A 13 -4.34 -5.58 9.65
C VAL A 13 -4.16 -6.37 10.94
N THR A 14 -4.57 -5.78 12.05
CA THR A 14 -4.52 -6.40 13.38
C THR A 14 -5.93 -6.56 13.92
N VAL A 15 -6.22 -7.75 14.44
CA VAL A 15 -7.50 -8.11 15.04
C VAL A 15 -7.33 -8.24 16.55
N TYR A 16 -8.21 -7.57 17.26
CA TYR A 16 -8.36 -7.53 18.71
C TYR A 16 -9.70 -8.14 19.10
N ALA A 17 -9.83 -8.54 20.37
CA ALA A 17 -11.11 -8.99 20.90
C ALA A 17 -12.19 -7.90 20.89
N HIS A 18 -11.79 -6.64 21.03
CA HIS A 18 -12.67 -5.46 21.02
C HIS A 18 -11.86 -4.22 20.65
N SER A 19 -12.54 -3.15 20.20
CA SER A 19 -11.97 -1.82 19.96
C SER A 19 -11.52 -1.16 21.26
N PHE A 20 -10.35 -1.50 21.79
CA PHE A 20 -9.84 -0.89 23.03
C PHE A 20 -9.62 0.63 22.92
N TRP A 21 -9.43 1.16 21.72
CA TRP A 21 -9.33 2.61 21.47
C TRP A 21 -10.67 3.32 21.72
N GLU A 22 -11.80 2.73 21.29
CA GLU A 22 -13.14 3.27 21.55
C GLU A 22 -13.45 3.30 23.04
N ALA A 23 -13.09 2.24 23.77
CA ALA A 23 -13.22 2.19 25.23
C ALA A 23 -12.42 3.31 25.95
N ASN A 24 -11.42 3.90 25.27
CA ASN A 24 -10.63 5.02 25.77
C ASN A 24 -11.07 6.37 25.20
N GLY A 25 -12.22 6.46 24.51
CA GLY A 25 -12.70 7.68 23.87
C GLY A 25 -11.89 8.09 22.62
N GLN A 26 -11.16 7.17 22.01
CA GLN A 26 -10.36 7.41 20.82
C GLN A 26 -11.02 6.78 19.58
N ASN A 27 -10.73 7.33 18.40
CA ASN A 27 -11.29 6.85 17.12
C ASN A 27 -10.43 5.76 16.44
N GLY A 28 -9.26 5.44 16.99
CA GLY A 28 -8.32 4.45 16.43
C GLY A 28 -7.55 4.93 15.19
N SER A 29 -7.72 6.19 14.78
CA SER A 29 -7.02 6.77 13.64
C SER A 29 -5.78 7.54 14.07
N SER A 30 -4.74 7.45 13.27
CA SER A 30 -3.54 8.25 13.43
C SER A 30 -2.91 8.56 12.08
N TYR A 31 -2.21 9.68 12.03
CA TYR A 31 -1.40 10.09 10.89
C TYR A 31 -0.04 10.47 11.45
N ASN A 32 1.02 9.82 10.94
CA ASN A 32 2.37 10.03 11.46
C ASN A 32 3.34 10.29 10.32
N GLU A 33 3.95 11.47 10.36
CA GLU A 33 4.97 11.87 9.40
C GLU A 33 6.36 11.37 9.76
N THR A 34 6.57 10.87 10.97
CA THR A 34 7.90 10.45 11.47
C THR A 34 7.96 9.01 11.96
N ALA A 35 6.85 8.47 12.47
CA ALA A 35 6.78 7.12 12.99
C ALA A 35 6.86 6.05 11.89
N HIS A 36 7.24 4.81 12.21
CA HIS A 36 7.43 3.78 11.18
C HIS A 36 6.18 3.47 10.34
N PHE A 37 4.98 3.68 10.89
CA PHE A 37 3.71 3.64 10.15
C PHE A 37 3.31 5.03 9.69
N GLY A 38 2.82 5.16 8.46
CA GLY A 38 2.29 6.43 7.94
C GLY A 38 0.96 6.82 8.59
N GLY A 39 0.23 5.83 9.12
CA GLY A 39 -1.00 6.05 9.86
C GLY A 39 -1.72 4.75 10.20
N THR A 40 -2.72 4.88 11.07
CA THR A 40 -3.66 3.81 11.43
C THR A 40 -5.09 4.26 11.18
N TRP A 41 -5.99 3.31 10.93
CA TRP A 41 -7.41 3.59 10.78
C TRP A 41 -8.24 2.36 11.17
N SER A 42 -9.28 2.61 11.95
CA SER A 42 -10.27 1.59 12.32
C SER A 42 -11.00 1.11 11.05
N GLN A 43 -11.16 -0.20 10.91
CA GLN A 43 -11.92 -0.81 9.83
C GLN A 43 -13.32 -1.20 10.30
N ARG A 44 -13.38 -1.88 11.46
CA ARG A 44 -14.58 -2.39 12.15
C ARG A 44 -14.22 -2.60 13.62
N ASN A 45 -15.21 -2.96 14.45
CA ASN A 45 -14.97 -3.28 15.86
C ASN A 45 -13.82 -4.31 15.99
N GLY A 46 -12.81 -3.97 16.78
CA GLY A 46 -11.65 -4.81 17.03
C GLY A 46 -10.68 -4.97 15.85
N ILE A 47 -10.91 -4.34 14.69
CA ILE A 47 -10.03 -4.47 13.51
C ILE A 47 -9.38 -3.13 13.20
N LEU A 48 -8.05 -3.08 13.33
CA LEU A 48 -7.24 -1.90 13.09
C LEU A 48 -6.27 -2.12 11.93
N SER A 49 -6.24 -1.18 10.99
CA SER A 49 -5.29 -1.19 9.88
C SER A 49 -4.16 -0.19 10.10
N ALA A 50 -2.96 -0.51 9.60
CA ALA A 50 -1.83 0.40 9.53
C ALA A 50 -1.20 0.40 8.13
N LEU A 51 -0.71 1.56 7.71
CA LEU A 51 0.05 1.74 6.48
C LEU A 51 1.55 1.72 6.77
N VAL A 52 2.29 0.92 6.00
CA VAL A 52 3.72 1.12 5.81
C VAL A 52 3.90 1.85 4.49
N PRO A 53 4.29 3.13 4.52
CA PRO A 53 4.48 3.91 3.31
C PRO A 53 5.76 3.47 2.57
N PRO A 54 5.90 3.79 1.27
CA PRO A 54 7.00 3.31 0.43
C PRO A 54 8.39 3.60 0.98
N GLU A 55 8.60 4.82 1.50
CA GLU A 55 9.88 5.28 2.02
C GLU A 55 10.32 4.54 3.31
N ARG A 56 9.37 3.87 3.99
CA ARG A 56 9.62 3.08 5.21
C ARG A 56 9.57 1.58 4.97
N HIS A 57 9.44 1.16 3.71
CA HIS A 57 9.19 -0.23 3.37
C HIS A 57 10.45 -1.09 3.36
N THR A 58 11.61 -0.50 3.06
CA THR A 58 12.89 -1.21 2.93
C THR A 58 13.27 -2.07 4.14
N PRO A 59 13.15 -1.61 5.39
CA PRO A 59 13.43 -2.45 6.56
C PRO A 59 12.57 -3.70 6.62
N PHE A 60 11.30 -3.62 6.22
CA PHE A 60 10.39 -4.77 6.16
C PHE A 60 10.74 -5.76 5.05
N LEU A 61 11.28 -5.30 3.92
CA LEU A 61 11.74 -6.20 2.87
C LEU A 61 13.00 -6.93 3.31
N ALA A 62 13.95 -6.21 3.90
CA ALA A 62 15.24 -6.71 4.35
C ALA A 62 15.15 -7.63 5.59
N THR A 63 14.13 -7.46 6.43
CA THR A 63 13.99 -8.28 7.64
C THR A 63 13.60 -9.73 7.31
N PRO A 64 14.27 -10.76 7.87
CA PRO A 64 13.85 -12.15 7.73
C PRO A 64 12.43 -12.40 8.22
N ALA A 65 11.65 -13.27 7.56
CA ALA A 65 10.21 -13.47 7.83
C ALA A 65 9.88 -13.71 9.31
N HIS A 66 10.71 -14.50 10.02
CA HIS A 66 10.55 -14.82 11.44
C HIS A 66 10.82 -13.63 12.38
N LEU A 67 11.52 -12.60 11.93
CA LEU A 67 11.76 -11.34 12.65
C LEU A 67 10.84 -10.21 12.17
N ASN A 68 10.26 -10.36 10.98
CA ASN A 68 9.62 -9.30 10.20
C ASN A 68 8.36 -8.74 10.85
N PHE A 69 7.78 -9.48 11.79
CA PHE A 69 6.65 -9.06 12.63
C PHE A 69 6.71 -9.82 13.97
N ASN A 70 7.76 -9.61 14.75
CA ASN A 70 7.71 -9.97 16.16
C ASN A 70 6.51 -9.24 16.81
N ARG A 71 5.79 -9.97 17.66
CA ARG A 71 4.83 -9.50 18.68
C ARG A 71 5.18 -8.15 19.32
N ASN A 72 6.46 -7.77 19.31
CA ASN A 72 7.06 -6.58 19.91
C ASN A 72 7.14 -5.31 19.03
N TYR A 73 6.76 -5.32 17.75
CA TYR A 73 6.76 -4.10 16.91
C TYR A 73 5.48 -3.24 17.06
N TRP A 74 4.41 -3.86 17.54
CA TRP A 74 3.10 -3.27 17.76
C TRP A 74 2.76 -2.84 19.22
N PRO A 75 3.41 -3.33 20.31
CA PRO A 75 3.03 -2.99 21.68
C PRO A 75 3.13 -1.50 22.02
N ALA A 76 3.93 -0.72 21.28
CA ALA A 76 3.99 0.73 21.49
C ALA A 76 2.64 1.43 21.28
N TRP A 77 1.72 0.81 20.52
CA TRP A 77 0.38 1.33 20.24
C TRP A 77 -0.73 0.66 21.05
N SER A 78 -0.46 -0.51 21.60
CA SER A 78 -1.46 -1.32 22.28
C SER A 78 -1.09 -1.40 23.76
N ARG A 79 -1.97 -0.91 24.64
CA ARG A 79 -1.83 -1.10 26.09
C ARG A 79 -1.53 -2.58 26.38
N PRO A 80 -0.80 -2.90 27.47
CA PRO A 80 -0.57 -4.29 27.89
C PRO A 80 -1.87 -5.13 28.00
N SER A 81 -3.02 -4.48 28.22
CA SER A 81 -4.36 -5.08 28.30
C SER A 81 -5.01 -5.43 26.94
N ALA A 82 -4.49 -4.93 25.81
CA ALA A 82 -5.08 -5.19 24.51
C ALA A 82 -4.71 -6.59 24.02
N ARG A 83 -5.62 -7.56 24.21
CA ARG A 83 -5.45 -8.92 23.71
C ARG A 83 -5.54 -8.95 22.19
N LYS A 84 -4.38 -8.97 21.54
CA LYS A 84 -4.22 -9.21 20.11
C LYS A 84 -4.56 -10.67 19.80
N LEU A 85 -5.54 -10.88 18.92
CA LEU A 85 -5.98 -12.21 18.49
C LEU A 85 -5.21 -12.66 17.24
N TYR A 86 -5.01 -11.74 16.29
CA TYR A 86 -4.40 -12.07 15.01
C TYR A 86 -3.77 -10.83 14.36
N SER A 87 -2.73 -11.02 13.55
CA SER A 87 -2.26 -9.99 12.61
C SER A 87 -1.94 -10.61 11.26
N HIS A 88 -2.36 -9.92 10.22
CA HIS A 88 -2.00 -10.22 8.85
C HIS A 88 -1.31 -9.01 8.23
N LYS A 89 -0.15 -9.25 7.63
CA LYS A 89 0.52 -8.26 6.77
C LYS A 89 0.35 -8.68 5.33
N ARG A 90 -0.19 -7.79 4.52
CA ARG A 90 -0.16 -7.92 3.07
C ARG A 90 0.92 -7.01 2.51
N CYS A 91 1.92 -7.62 1.91
CA CYS A 91 2.93 -6.93 1.11
C CYS A 91 2.70 -7.25 -0.35
N SER A 92 2.40 -6.21 -1.14
CA SER A 92 2.06 -6.42 -2.54
C SER A 92 3.28 -6.80 -3.40
N SER A 93 4.51 -6.41 -3.02
CA SER A 93 5.71 -6.68 -3.85
C SER A 93 6.53 -7.91 -3.45
N LYS A 94 6.54 -8.33 -2.17
CA LYS A 94 7.44 -9.40 -1.71
C LYS A 94 7.00 -10.81 -2.13
N ASN A 95 5.69 -11.03 -2.25
CA ASN A 95 5.11 -12.35 -2.51
C ASN A 95 4.17 -12.38 -3.74
N GLY A 96 3.95 -11.24 -4.40
CA GLY A 96 3.10 -11.16 -5.58
C GLY A 96 3.93 -11.27 -6.86
N VAL A 97 4.11 -12.48 -7.38
CA VAL A 97 4.71 -12.69 -8.72
C VAL A 97 3.98 -11.86 -9.79
N TRP A 98 2.71 -11.55 -9.53
CA TRP A 98 1.81 -10.81 -10.40
C TRP A 98 1.75 -9.29 -10.13
N THR A 99 2.44 -8.75 -9.10
CA THR A 99 2.34 -7.30 -8.77
C THR A 99 3.63 -6.77 -8.14
N PRO A 100 4.55 -6.19 -8.94
CA PRO A 100 5.82 -5.64 -8.43
C PRO A 100 5.65 -4.45 -7.47
N GLY A 101 4.52 -3.74 -7.56
CA GLY A 101 4.15 -2.62 -6.68
C GLY A 101 2.71 -2.19 -6.94
N PRO A 102 1.89 -1.94 -5.91
CA PRO A 102 0.45 -1.75 -6.07
C PRO A 102 0.06 -0.31 -6.44
N ARG A 103 1.02 0.63 -6.42
CA ARG A 103 0.77 2.03 -6.72
C ARG A 103 1.80 2.53 -7.71
N VAL A 104 1.34 3.44 -8.54
CA VAL A 104 2.13 4.14 -9.54
C VAL A 104 2.54 5.51 -8.97
N THR A 105 3.79 5.93 -9.19
CA THR A 105 4.34 7.21 -8.72
C THR A 105 5.17 7.87 -9.82
N SER A 106 5.13 9.20 -9.85
CA SER A 106 5.98 10.03 -10.71
C SER A 106 7.05 10.70 -9.84
N PRO A 107 8.32 10.29 -9.94
CA PRO A 107 9.44 11.01 -9.32
C PRO A 107 9.43 12.51 -9.69
N PRO A 108 9.97 13.39 -8.83
CA PRO A 108 10.18 14.79 -9.20
C PRO A 108 10.99 14.91 -10.50
N GLY A 109 10.45 15.59 -11.50
CA GLY A 109 11.05 15.72 -12.84
C GLY A 109 10.46 14.81 -13.91
N ASP A 110 9.65 13.81 -13.53
CA ASP A 110 8.93 12.98 -14.49
C ASP A 110 7.58 13.63 -14.85
N LEU A 111 7.27 13.74 -16.15
CA LEU A 111 5.97 14.21 -16.63
C LEU A 111 4.87 13.22 -16.24
N VAL A 112 3.78 13.73 -15.67
CA VAL A 112 2.64 12.98 -15.10
C VAL A 112 1.87 12.12 -16.13
N ASN A 113 2.18 12.24 -17.43
CA ASN A 113 1.43 11.61 -18.53
C ASN A 113 2.31 10.87 -19.56
N VAL A 114 3.59 10.60 -19.30
CA VAL A 114 4.43 9.90 -20.27
C VAL A 114 4.59 8.44 -19.87
N MET A 115 3.62 7.63 -20.27
CA MET A 115 3.87 6.21 -20.48
C MET A 115 4.73 6.07 -21.74
N ARG A 116 5.64 5.09 -21.74
CA ARG A 116 6.50 4.80 -22.90
C ARG A 116 5.73 4.15 -24.07
N VAL A 117 4.40 4.04 -23.93
CA VAL A 117 3.47 3.46 -24.89
C VAL A 117 2.52 4.58 -25.31
N GLY A 118 2.77 5.12 -26.49
CA GLY A 118 1.79 5.86 -27.28
C GLY A 118 1.58 5.09 -28.58
N PRO A 119 0.54 5.42 -29.36
CA PRO A 119 0.39 4.85 -30.69
C PRO A 119 1.60 5.28 -31.51
N LEU A 120 2.58 4.38 -31.66
CA LEU A 120 3.45 4.39 -32.82
C LEU A 120 2.49 4.25 -34.00
N HIS A 121 2.17 5.40 -34.61
CA HIS A 121 1.23 5.49 -35.72
C HIS A 121 1.79 4.64 -36.86
N SER A 122 1.30 3.42 -36.94
CA SER A 122 1.51 2.50 -38.03
C SER A 122 0.23 2.49 -38.85
N THR A 123 0.37 2.50 -40.16
CA THR A 123 -0.70 2.44 -41.18
C THR A 123 -1.56 1.15 -41.15
N HIS A 124 -1.43 0.34 -40.09
CA HIS A 124 -2.13 -0.92 -39.89
C HIS A 124 -2.73 -0.97 -38.47
N GLU A 125 -3.80 -1.75 -38.28
CA GLU A 125 -4.40 -2.02 -36.97
C GLU A 125 -3.33 -2.45 -35.96
N SER A 126 -3.42 -1.91 -34.73
CA SER A 126 -2.42 -2.15 -33.69
C SER A 126 -2.42 -3.61 -33.25
N PRO A 127 -1.25 -4.26 -33.14
CA PRO A 127 -1.16 -5.67 -32.79
C PRO A 127 -1.48 -5.97 -31.32
N PHE A 128 -1.56 -4.95 -30.45
CA PHE A 128 -1.92 -5.10 -29.04
C PHE A 128 -2.44 -3.79 -28.44
N TYR A 129 -3.21 -3.93 -27.36
CA TYR A 129 -3.73 -2.83 -26.54
C TYR A 129 -3.25 -2.99 -25.10
N VAL A 130 -3.04 -1.88 -24.40
CA VAL A 130 -2.60 -1.86 -23.01
C VAL A 130 -3.59 -1.03 -22.19
N CYS A 131 -4.11 -1.61 -21.11
CA CYS A 131 -5.01 -0.97 -20.14
C CYS A 131 -4.54 -1.24 -18.71
N GLY A 132 -4.89 -0.37 -17.76
CA GLY A 132 -4.49 -0.53 -16.37
C GLY A 132 -4.47 0.76 -15.56
N SER A 133 -4.34 0.64 -14.23
CA SER A 133 -4.24 1.77 -13.30
C SER A 133 -2.98 2.62 -13.48
N ASP A 134 -2.10 2.24 -14.37
CA ASP A 134 -0.88 2.93 -14.77
C ASP A 134 -1.05 3.75 -16.06
N GLN A 135 -2.18 3.59 -16.78
CA GLN A 135 -2.39 4.20 -18.09
C GLN A 135 -3.17 5.54 -18.04
N TRP A 136 -4.05 5.73 -17.06
CA TRP A 136 -4.89 6.91 -16.95
C TRP A 136 -5.31 7.12 -15.48
N VAL A 137 -5.26 8.35 -14.96
CA VAL A 137 -5.49 8.69 -13.52
C VAL A 137 -4.75 7.70 -12.60
N CYS A 138 -3.42 7.77 -12.67
CA CYS A 138 -2.52 6.73 -12.18
C CYS A 138 -2.66 6.44 -10.68
N GLY A 139 -2.67 5.15 -10.33
CA GLY A 139 -2.74 4.68 -8.94
C GLY A 139 -4.13 4.67 -8.31
N TYR A 140 -5.17 4.96 -9.10
CA TYR A 140 -6.57 4.90 -8.67
C TYR A 140 -7.35 3.80 -9.39
N MET A 141 -8.36 3.25 -8.71
CA MET A 141 -9.28 2.25 -9.29
C MET A 141 -10.05 2.81 -10.49
N VAL A 142 -10.48 4.09 -10.42
CA VAL A 142 -11.16 4.76 -11.55
C VAL A 142 -10.27 4.80 -12.80
N GLY A 143 -8.96 4.90 -12.59
CA GLY A 143 -7.95 4.84 -13.64
C GLY A 143 -7.94 3.50 -14.38
N ALA A 144 -7.94 2.42 -13.61
CA ALA A 144 -8.02 1.06 -14.15
C ALA A 144 -9.32 0.80 -14.92
N ILE A 145 -10.46 1.25 -14.39
CA ILE A 145 -11.76 1.04 -15.03
C ILE A 145 -11.83 1.78 -16.36
N ARG A 146 -11.51 3.08 -16.36
CA ARG A 146 -11.66 3.92 -17.55
C ARG A 146 -10.64 3.67 -18.64
N SER A 147 -9.51 3.03 -18.33
CA SER A 147 -8.55 2.60 -19.37
C SER A 147 -8.92 1.30 -20.06
N GLY A 148 -9.91 0.55 -19.54
CA GLY A 148 -10.42 -0.68 -20.15
C GLY A 148 -11.77 -0.54 -20.83
N LEU A 149 -12.38 0.65 -20.79
CA LEU A 149 -13.62 1.00 -21.51
C LEU A 149 -13.27 1.63 -22.86
#